data_AF-A0A958HGD3-F1
#
_entry.id   AF-A0A958HGD3-F1
#
_cell.length_a   1.000
_cell.length_b   1.000
_cell.length_c   1.000
_cell.angle_alpha   90.00
_cell.angle_beta   90.00
_cell.angle_gamma   90.00
#
_symmetry.space_group_name_H-M   'P 1'
#
loop_
_entity.id
_entity.type
_entity.pdbx_description
1 polymer ?
#
loop_
_entity_poly.entity_id
_entity_poly.type
_entity_poly.pdbx_seq_one_letter_code
_entity_poly.pdbx_strand_id
1 'polypeptide(L)'
;FNGDSPISVPIIISGAVFFTWLFNHTNGSVLIAMLLHASVDISLLFFNPLFTGADAVRQTVWLVVVFVAAATLLVIVTGRELGRKPEARADNLSLEAMPAIE
;
A
#
# COMPACT_ATOMS: atom_id res chain seq x y z
N PHE A 1 8.65 -12.57 13.70
CA PHE A 1 7.95 -12.72 12.41
C PHE A 1 8.60 -13.86 11.63
N ASN A 2 7.89 -14.98 11.42
CA ASN A 2 8.35 -16.03 10.50
C ASN A 2 7.67 -15.78 9.15
N GLY A 3 8.43 -15.32 8.15
CA GLY A 3 7.88 -14.95 6.83
C GLY A 3 7.12 -16.08 6.14
N ASP A 4 7.45 -17.33 6.47
CA ASP A 4 6.85 -18.54 5.90
C ASP A 4 5.52 -18.95 6.54
N SER A 5 5.09 -18.25 7.59
CA SER A 5 3.81 -18.54 8.23
C SER A 5 2.65 -17.98 7.40
N PRO A 6 1.59 -18.76 7.13
CA PRO A 6 0.45 -18.28 6.34
C PRO A 6 -0.28 -17.08 6.97
N ILE A 7 -0.06 -16.81 8.25
CA ILE A 7 -0.58 -15.62 8.94
C ILE A 7 0.01 -14.30 8.41
N SER A 8 1.10 -14.35 7.63
CA SER A 8 1.71 -13.17 7.01
C SER A 8 0.94 -12.69 5.76
N VAL A 9 0.17 -13.58 5.11
CA VAL A 9 -0.55 -13.27 3.85
C VAL A 9 -1.45 -12.04 3.96
N PRO A 10 -2.28 -11.87 5.02
CA PRO A 10 -3.10 -10.67 5.16
C PRO A 10 -2.29 -9.37 5.31
N ILE A 11 -1.10 -9.43 5.92
CA ILE A 11 -0.20 -8.27 6.03
C ILE A 11 0.30 -7.88 4.64
N ILE A 12 0.71 -8.85 3.83
CA ILE A 12 1.20 -8.61 2.46
C ILE A 12 0.11 -7.97 1.60
N ILE A 13 -1.11 -8.51 1.64
CA ILE A 13 -2.25 -7.96 0.89
C ILE A 13 -2.57 -6.54 1.36
N SER A 14 -2.60 -6.31 2.68
CA SER A 14 -2.82 -4.97 3.25
C SER A 14 -1.72 -4.00 2.84
N GLY A 15 -0.47 -4.44 2.87
CA GLY A 15 0.69 -3.68 2.39
C GLY A 15 0.52 -3.26 0.94
N ALA A 16 0.10 -4.16 0.05
CA ALA A 16 -0.14 -3.82 -1.35
C ALA A 16 -1.12 -2.64 -1.51
N VAL A 17 -2.20 -2.59 -0.72
CA VAL A 17 -3.15 -1.47 -0.70
C VAL A 17 -2.47 -0.14 -0.34
N PHE A 18 -1.64 -0.12 0.71
CA PHE A 18 -0.88 1.07 1.11
C PHE A 18 0.10 1.52 0.03
N PHE A 19 0.85 0.57 -0.53
CA PHE A 19 1.84 0.86 -1.57
C PHE A 19 1.18 1.40 -2.83
N THR A 20 0.07 0.82 -3.27
CA THR A 20 -0.70 1.31 -4.43
C THR A 20 -1.20 2.73 -4.18
N TRP A 21 -1.82 2.98 -3.02
CA TRP A 21 -2.29 4.32 -2.70
C TRP A 21 -1.15 5.33 -2.63
N LEU A 22 -0.06 5.02 -1.94
CA LEU A 22 1.08 5.92 -1.80
C LEU A 22 1.72 6.22 -3.16
N PHE A 23 1.88 5.20 -4.00
CA PHE A 23 2.36 5.34 -5.37
C PHE A 23 1.47 6.28 -6.18
N ASN A 24 0.15 6.05 -6.18
CA ASN A 24 -0.81 6.93 -6.87
C ASN A 24 -0.78 8.37 -6.34
N HIS A 25 -0.69 8.53 -5.02
CA HIS A 25 -0.72 9.84 -4.37
C HIS A 25 0.58 10.64 -4.56
N THR A 26 1.69 9.96 -4.84
CA THR A 26 3.00 10.55 -5.09
C THR A 26 3.31 10.69 -6.59
N ASN A 27 2.28 10.68 -7.43
CA ASN A 27 2.37 10.75 -8.90
C ASN A 27 3.29 9.65 -9.49
N GLY A 28 3.19 8.44 -8.97
CA GLY A 28 3.95 7.28 -9.46
C GLY A 28 5.40 7.22 -8.96
N SER A 29 5.72 7.83 -7.83
CA SER A 29 7.09 7.84 -7.31
C SER A 29 7.49 6.48 -6.72
N VAL A 30 8.30 5.73 -7.48
CA VAL A 30 8.91 4.47 -7.00
C VAL A 30 9.84 4.71 -5.82
N LEU A 31 10.56 5.83 -5.80
CA LEU A 31 11.49 6.16 -4.71
C LEU A 31 10.77 6.26 -3.36
N ILE A 32 9.61 6.93 -3.32
CA ILE A 32 8.83 7.06 -2.09
C ILE A 32 8.25 5.71 -1.66
N ALA A 33 7.81 4.88 -2.59
CA ALA A 33 7.38 3.51 -2.29
C ALA A 33 8.52 2.66 -1.71
N MET A 34 9.72 2.72 -2.28
CA MET A 34 10.90 2.01 -1.76
C MET A 34 11.34 2.53 -0.38
N LEU A 35 11.21 3.83 -0.13
CA LEU A 35 11.49 4.40 1.19
C LEU A 35 10.51 3.86 2.25
N LEU A 36 9.22 3.77 1.92
CA LEU A 36 8.24 3.11 2.79
C LEU A 36 8.63 1.64 3.03
N HIS A 37 8.97 0.88 1.99
CA HIS A 37 9.42 -0.50 2.12
C HIS A 37 10.58 -0.65 3.09
N ALA A 38 11.65 0.11 2.88
CA ALA A 38 12.83 0.06 3.73
C ALA A 38 12.49 0.42 5.18
N SER A 39 11.61 1.40 5.41
CA SER A 39 11.18 1.78 6.76
C SER A 39 10.41 0.67 7.49
N VAL A 40 9.59 -0.11 6.77
CA VAL A 40 8.88 -1.27 7.33
C VAL A 40 9.89 -2.37 7.70
N ASP A 41 10.85 -2.68 6.82
CA ASP A 41 11.87 -3.69 7.09
C ASP A 41 12.71 -3.33 8.32
N ILE A 42 13.17 -2.08 8.39
CA ILE A 42 13.96 -1.57 9.52
C ILE A 42 13.14 -1.64 10.82
N SER A 43 11.85 -1.28 10.77
CA SER A 43 10.97 -1.38 11.93
C SER A 43 10.84 -2.82 12.41
N LEU A 44 10.66 -3.78 11.51
CA LEU A 44 10.59 -5.19 11.86
C LEU A 44 11.90 -5.72 12.46
N LEU A 45 13.05 -5.32 11.91
CA LEU A 45 14.36 -5.66 12.46
C LEU A 45 14.55 -5.15 13.89
N PHE A 46 14.06 -3.93 14.17
CA PHE A 46 14.21 -3.31 15.48
C PHE A 46 13.23 -3.87 16.53
N PHE A 47 11.95 -4.03 16.16
CA PHE A 47 10.91 -4.39 17.13
C PHE A 47 10.73 -5.91 17.33
N ASN A 48 10.97 -6.76 16.33
CA ASN A 48 10.77 -8.20 16.48
C ASN A 48 11.60 -8.84 17.61
N PRO A 49 12.88 -8.48 17.82
CA PRO A 49 13.69 -9.08 18.89
C PRO A 49 13.18 -8.77 20.30
N LEU A 50 12.30 -7.76 20.46
CA LEU A 50 11.76 -7.37 21.76
C LEU A 50 10.69 -8.35 22.29
N PHE A 51 10.19 -9.26 21.45
CA PHE A 51 9.13 -10.20 21.79
C PHE A 51 9.61 -11.64 21.62
N THR A 52 9.25 -12.52 22.56
CA THR A 52 9.62 -13.95 22.51
C THR A 52 8.43 -14.83 22.90
N GLY A 53 8.50 -16.13 22.59
CA GLY A 53 7.48 -17.11 22.96
C GLY A 53 6.06 -16.70 22.55
N ALA A 54 5.12 -16.75 23.50
CA ALA A 54 3.72 -16.39 23.28
C ALA A 54 3.53 -14.91 22.88
N ASP A 55 4.41 -14.01 23.34
CA ASP A 55 4.30 -12.58 23.04
C ASP A 55 4.68 -12.29 21.58
N ALA A 56 5.63 -13.01 21.00
CA ALA A 56 5.96 -12.89 19.56
C ALA A 56 4.80 -13.32 18.66
N VAL A 57 4.04 -14.34 19.07
CA VAL A 57 2.82 -14.77 18.36
C VAL A 57 1.75 -13.69 18.46
N ARG A 58 1.50 -13.17 19.67
CA ARG A 58 0.53 -12.09 19.91
C ARG A 58 0.88 -10.82 19.14
N GLN A 59 2.14 -10.43 19.12
CA GLN A 59 2.64 -9.30 18.35
C GLN A 59 2.31 -9.48 16.85
N THR A 60 2.54 -10.67 16.30
CA THR A 60 2.23 -10.97 14.89
C THR A 60 0.73 -10.84 14.61
N VAL A 61 -0.12 -11.35 15.49
CA VAL A 61 -1.59 -11.21 15.36
C VAL A 61 -2.00 -9.74 15.41
N TRP A 62 -1.45 -8.96 16.34
CA TRP A 62 -1.76 -7.53 16.43
C TRP A 62 -1.27 -6.74 15.21
N LEU A 63 -0.11 -7.10 14.64
CA LEU A 63 0.34 -6.52 13.37
C LEU A 63 -0.64 -6.80 12.24
N VAL A 64 -1.15 -8.03 12.12
CA VAL A 64 -2.20 -8.37 11.14
C VAL A 64 -3.42 -7.46 11.33
N VAL A 65 -3.94 -7.37 12.56
CA VAL A 65 -5.13 -6.57 12.88
C VAL A 65 -4.91 -5.11 12.50
N VAL A 66 -3.78 -4.52 12.88
CA VAL A 66 -3.47 -3.12 12.59
C VAL A 66 -3.35 -2.87 11.09
N PHE A 67 -2.61 -3.70 10.35
CA PHE A 67 -2.44 -3.52 8.91
C PHE A 67 -3.76 -3.68 8.15
N VAL A 68 -4.56 -4.70 8.48
CA VAL A 68 -5.87 -4.93 7.85
C VAL A 68 -6.83 -3.79 8.17
N ALA A 69 -6.90 -3.35 9.43
CA ALA A 69 -7.77 -2.25 9.83
C ALA A 69 -7.38 -0.95 9.11
N ALA A 70 -6.09 -0.65 9.05
CA ALA A 70 -5.60 0.55 8.42
C ALA A 70 -5.78 0.51 6.88
N ALA A 71 -5.58 -0.64 6.23
CA ALA A 71 -5.87 -0.80 4.80
C ALA A 71 -7.37 -0.65 4.52
N THR A 72 -8.22 -1.21 5.37
CA THR A 72 -9.68 -1.08 5.27
C THR A 72 -10.10 0.39 5.40
N LEU A 73 -9.59 1.09 6.42
CA LEU A 73 -9.83 2.52 6.61
C LEU A 73 -9.39 3.32 5.38
N LEU A 74 -8.22 3.01 4.83
CA LEU A 74 -7.67 3.68 3.66
C LEU A 74 -8.58 3.51 2.43
N VAL A 75 -9.09 2.30 2.18
CA VAL A 75 -10.07 2.04 1.11
C VAL A 75 -11.37 2.81 1.33
N ILE A 76 -11.85 2.90 2.57
CA ILE A 76 -13.06 3.65 2.92
C ILE A 76 -12.87 5.16 2.64
N VAL A 77 -11.72 5.72 3.02
CA VAL A 77 -11.44 7.16 2.90
C VAL A 77 -11.11 7.57 1.47
N THR A 78 -10.36 6.75 0.73
CA THR A 78 -9.82 7.09 -0.59
C THR A 78 -10.62 6.54 -1.76
N GLY A 79 -11.57 5.63 -1.47
CA GLY A 79 -12.34 4.92 -2.47
C GLY A 79 -11.58 3.77 -3.13
N ARG A 80 -12.28 3.03 -4.01
CA ARG A 80 -11.76 1.81 -4.65
C ARG A 80 -10.56 2.04 -5.56
N GLU A 81 -10.43 3.26 -6.10
CA GLU A 81 -9.34 3.64 -7.00
C GLU A 81 -8.08 4.09 -6.26
N LEU A 82 -8.09 4.14 -4.91
CA LEU A 82 -6.92 4.42 -4.09
C LEU A 82 -6.13 5.66 -4.56
N GLY A 83 -6.84 6.74 -4.89
CA GLY A 83 -6.23 8.00 -5.35
C GLY A 83 -5.72 8.01 -6.79
N ARG A 84 -5.97 6.96 -7.59
CA ARG A 84 -5.66 6.97 -9.03
C ARG A 84 -6.46 8.07 -9.73
N LYS A 85 -5.76 9.02 -10.34
CA LYS A 85 -6.38 10.04 -11.20
C LYS A 85 -6.64 9.40 -12.58
N PRO A 86 -7.79 9.63 -13.22
CA PRO A 86 -8.02 9.16 -14.59
C PRO A 86 -7.06 9.89 -15.54
N GLU A 87 -6.10 9.19 -16.14
CA GLU A 87 -5.03 9.82 -16.93
C GLU A 87 -5.52 10.43 -18.25
N ALA A 88 -6.47 9.82 -18.95
CA ALA A 88 -6.75 10.17 -20.35
C ALA A 88 -8.22 9.89 -20.69
N ARG A 89 -9.12 10.68 -20.12
CA ARG A 89 -10.38 11.06 -20.81
C ARG A 89 -10.25 12.48 -21.38
N ALA A 90 -9.26 13.24 -20.90
CA ALA A 90 -9.03 14.64 -21.23
C ALA A 90 -8.19 14.83 -22.51
N ASP A 91 -7.24 13.92 -22.81
CA ASP A 91 -6.39 14.00 -24.01
C ASP A 91 -7.10 13.53 -25.29
N ASN A 92 -8.12 12.71 -25.15
CA ASN A 92 -8.83 12.02 -26.22
C ASN A 92 -10.06 12.83 -26.64
N LEU A 93 -10.76 13.45 -25.69
CA LEU A 93 -11.79 14.44 -26.01
C LEU A 93 -11.22 15.73 -26.60
N SER A 94 -9.95 16.07 -26.30
CA SER A 94 -9.26 17.21 -26.91
C SER A 94 -8.76 16.91 -28.32
N LEU A 95 -8.29 15.68 -28.60
CA LEU A 95 -7.91 15.24 -29.94
C LEU A 95 -9.10 14.97 -30.86
N GLU A 96 -10.24 14.47 -30.35
CA GLU A 96 -11.47 14.23 -31.14
C GLU A 96 -12.24 15.52 -31.47
N ALA A 97 -12.05 16.59 -30.68
CA ALA A 97 -12.71 17.88 -30.91
C ALA A 97 -11.92 18.81 -31.86
N MET A 98 -10.73 18.40 -32.34
CA MET A 98 -9.96 19.16 -33.32
C MET A 98 -10.51 18.90 -34.74
N PRO A 99 -10.99 19.91 -35.48
CA PRO A 99 -11.33 19.72 -36.88
C PRO A 99 -10.06 19.34 -37.65
N ALA A 100 -10.16 18.31 -38.50
CA ALA A 100 -9.08 17.93 -39.41
C ALA A 100 -8.72 19.14 -40.28
N ILE A 101 -7.49 19.65 -40.14
CA ILE A 101 -6.98 20.72 -40.99
C ILE A 101 -6.50 20.05 -42.28
N GLU A 102 -7.38 20.06 -43.30
CA GLU A 102 -7.00 19.88 -44.73
C GLU A 102 -6.48 21.21 -45.31
#